data_AF-M7U6Q9-F1
#
_entry.id   AF-M7U6Q9-F1
#
_cell.length_a   1.000
_cell.length_b   1.000
_cell.length_c   1.000
_cell.angle_alpha   90.00
_cell.angle_beta   90.00
_cell.angle_gamma   90.00
#
_symmetry.space_group_name_H-M   'P 1'
#
loop_
_entity.id
_entity.type
_entity.pdbx_description
1 polymer ?
#
loop_
_entity_poly.entity_id
_entity_poly.type
_entity_poly.pdbx_seq_one_letter_code
_entity_poly.pdbx_strand_id
1 'polypeptide(L)'
;MPDNFLDLPAMEPPAGEVQNLDNPPNGNNTVIGIYSVCIALASVFVVLRLYAKFIFTKTARVQDYLILPTFCIFIAHCVYWLRMNGTTGNLVHTWNFRIGAMAPFYKNGFYGLQFYSAVMLAIKPLILLEWIHIFGSAGRRFTWICYILGTINVLTYFIAITVDSSACKPREAWWDITIQGHCINTRNLPIATGTINAVVDVFILLLPQGIIWRLHMSRDKKIGVALVFAVGLLSCGAALARMSLGYIYSDSEDVAYFFSQAGLFCVVEMTAAIIVFSAPTIPKPLGNFAKQATSSIGRLLRSFSGGSTYRTGAADTKANAYVHIDEHGNAVPLAKLRSGKSGESAKSGQTGQKRAESIETTADSVV
;
A
#
# COMPACT_ATOMS: atom_id res chain seq x y z
N MET A 1 38.08 -20.02 24.13
CA MET A 1 37.40 -20.63 22.96
C MET A 1 38.47 -21.24 22.08
N PRO A 2 38.24 -22.41 21.45
CA PRO A 2 39.17 -22.96 20.46
C PRO A 2 39.27 -22.03 19.24
N ASP A 3 40.42 -22.02 18.57
CA ASP A 3 40.75 -21.05 17.50
C ASP A 3 39.78 -21.10 16.29
N ASN A 4 39.08 -22.22 16.09
CA ASN A 4 38.10 -22.41 15.01
C ASN A 4 36.63 -22.26 15.46
N PHE A 5 36.36 -21.79 16.69
CA PHE A 5 35.00 -21.71 17.22
C PHE A 5 34.06 -20.88 16.34
N LEU A 6 34.56 -19.79 15.74
CA LEU A 6 33.76 -18.91 14.90
C LEU A 6 33.40 -19.53 13.54
N ASP A 7 34.15 -20.54 13.10
CA ASP A 7 33.95 -21.25 11.84
C ASP A 7 33.04 -22.47 11.97
N LEU A 8 32.70 -22.85 13.20
CA LEU A 8 31.75 -23.93 13.45
C LEU A 8 30.33 -23.53 13.02
N PRO A 9 29.50 -24.51 12.62
CA PRO A 9 28.08 -24.28 12.44
C PRO A 9 27.41 -23.81 13.72
N ALA A 10 26.42 -22.94 13.57
CA ALA A 10 25.60 -22.48 14.68
C ALA A 10 24.63 -23.56 15.21
N MET A 11 24.33 -24.58 14.41
CA MET A 11 23.41 -25.68 14.75
C MET A 11 23.67 -26.92 13.89
N GLU A 12 23.39 -28.11 14.44
CA GLU A 12 23.43 -29.37 13.68
C GLU A 12 22.22 -29.48 12.72
N PRO A 13 22.41 -30.00 11.48
CA PRO A 13 21.32 -30.10 10.52
C PRO A 13 20.30 -31.19 10.92
N PRO A 14 19.00 -30.99 10.65
CA PRO A 14 17.98 -32.03 10.81
C PRO A 14 18.30 -33.27 9.96
N ALA A 15 17.80 -34.43 10.37
CA ALA A 15 18.01 -35.69 9.66
C ALA A 15 17.59 -35.59 8.17
N GLY A 16 18.56 -35.72 7.26
CA GLY A 16 18.35 -35.68 5.81
C GLY A 16 18.77 -34.37 5.11
N GLU A 17 19.15 -33.33 5.85
CA GLU A 17 19.62 -32.06 5.29
C GLU A 17 21.15 -32.00 5.23
N VAL A 18 21.69 -31.46 4.12
CA VAL A 18 23.14 -31.26 3.96
C VAL A 18 23.49 -29.82 4.33
N GLN A 19 24.37 -29.67 5.30
CA GLN A 19 24.84 -28.37 5.75
C GLN A 19 25.72 -27.69 4.69
N ASN A 20 25.43 -26.43 4.38
CA ASN A 20 26.20 -25.61 3.43
C ASN A 20 26.51 -24.24 4.03
N LEU A 21 27.74 -24.06 4.51
CA LEU A 21 28.21 -22.84 5.19
C LEU A 21 28.82 -21.79 4.25
N ASP A 22 29.19 -22.17 3.03
CA ASP A 22 29.95 -21.30 2.12
C ASP A 22 29.03 -20.55 1.16
N ASN A 23 27.95 -21.21 0.69
CA ASN A 23 26.94 -20.57 -0.14
C ASN A 23 25.55 -21.15 0.19
N PRO A 24 24.98 -20.77 1.35
CA PRO A 24 23.69 -21.28 1.76
C PRO A 24 22.57 -20.81 0.82
N PRO A 25 21.55 -21.64 0.57
CA PRO A 25 20.35 -21.20 -0.14
C PRO A 25 19.74 -20.03 0.63
N ASN A 26 19.72 -18.84 0.02
CA ASN A 26 19.22 -17.62 0.62
C ASN A 26 18.02 -17.07 -0.15
N GLY A 27 17.19 -16.32 0.55
CA GLY A 27 16.03 -15.62 0.00
C GLY A 27 16.29 -14.14 -0.28
N ASN A 28 17.55 -13.73 -0.48
CA ASN A 28 17.94 -12.32 -0.62
C ASN A 28 17.17 -11.62 -1.75
N ASN A 29 17.00 -12.28 -2.90
CA ASN A 29 16.26 -11.73 -4.03
C ASN A 29 14.79 -11.43 -3.68
N THR A 30 14.16 -12.33 -2.92
CA THR A 30 12.78 -12.15 -2.44
C THR A 30 12.69 -10.96 -1.48
N VAL A 31 13.63 -10.85 -0.54
CA VAL A 31 13.70 -9.74 0.41
C VAL A 31 13.90 -8.41 -0.33
N ILE A 32 14.86 -8.34 -1.25
CA ILE A 32 15.11 -7.13 -2.05
C ILE A 32 13.85 -6.74 -2.84
N GLY A 33 13.19 -7.70 -3.48
CA GLY A 33 11.96 -7.46 -4.23
C GLY A 33 10.85 -6.85 -3.38
N ILE A 34 10.54 -7.49 -2.23
CA ILE A 34 9.48 -7.03 -1.32
C ILE A 34 9.81 -5.64 -0.74
N TYR A 35 11.02 -5.46 -0.21
CA TYR A 35 11.44 -4.18 0.37
C TYR A 35 11.42 -3.06 -0.68
N SER A 36 11.87 -3.31 -1.90
CA SER A 36 11.86 -2.30 -2.97
C SER A 36 10.45 -1.86 -3.32
N VAL A 37 9.51 -2.80 -3.42
CA VAL A 37 8.09 -2.49 -3.67
C VAL A 37 7.50 -1.69 -2.50
N CYS A 38 7.75 -2.10 -1.26
CA CYS A 38 7.30 -1.41 -0.06
C CYS A 38 7.83 0.03 0.03
N ILE A 39 9.13 0.24 -0.22
CA ILE A 39 9.76 1.56 -0.24
C ILE A 39 9.11 2.42 -1.34
N ALA A 40 8.95 1.90 -2.54
CA ALA A 40 8.35 2.64 -3.65
C ALA A 40 6.91 3.05 -3.33
N LEU A 41 6.08 2.13 -2.83
CA LEU A 41 4.70 2.41 -2.45
C LEU A 41 4.62 3.44 -1.31
N ALA A 42 5.36 3.24 -0.23
CA ALA A 42 5.38 4.18 0.90
C ALA A 42 5.82 5.58 0.45
N SER A 43 6.86 5.68 -0.39
CA SER A 43 7.37 6.95 -0.93
C SER A 43 6.31 7.68 -1.74
N VAL A 44 5.64 6.98 -2.66
CA VAL A 44 4.58 7.57 -3.51
C VAL A 44 3.46 8.14 -2.64
N PHE A 45 2.96 7.38 -1.66
CA PHE A 45 1.87 7.82 -0.81
C PHE A 45 2.25 8.99 0.11
N VAL A 46 3.47 8.99 0.66
CA VAL A 46 3.98 10.11 1.47
C VAL A 46 4.13 11.37 0.61
N VAL A 47 4.73 11.27 -0.58
CA VAL A 47 4.87 12.40 -1.50
C VAL A 47 3.50 12.95 -1.91
N LEU A 48 2.55 12.08 -2.24
CA LEU A 48 1.18 12.49 -2.57
C LEU A 48 0.50 13.22 -1.41
N ARG A 49 0.67 12.74 -0.17
CA ARG A 49 0.14 13.42 1.02
C ARG A 49 0.77 14.79 1.22
N LEU A 50 2.10 14.90 1.13
CA LEU A 50 2.81 16.16 1.31
C LEU A 50 2.39 17.17 0.22
N TYR A 51 2.34 16.74 -1.03
CA TYR A 51 1.84 17.56 -2.13
C TYR A 51 0.41 18.04 -1.88
N ALA A 52 -0.48 17.13 -1.47
CA ALA A 52 -1.86 17.45 -1.17
C ALA A 52 -1.98 18.50 -0.05
N LYS A 53 -1.25 18.34 1.06
CA LYS A 53 -1.43 19.15 2.27
C LYS A 53 -0.68 20.48 2.23
N PHE A 54 0.54 20.49 1.70
CA PHE A 54 1.37 21.69 1.65
C PHE A 54 1.08 22.56 0.43
N ILE A 55 0.82 21.96 -0.74
CA ILE A 55 0.68 22.72 -1.99
C ILE A 55 -0.79 22.89 -2.35
N PHE A 56 -1.57 21.80 -2.38
CA PHE A 56 -2.94 21.83 -2.89
C PHE A 56 -3.94 22.42 -1.90
N THR A 57 -4.05 21.85 -0.68
CA THR A 57 -5.03 22.29 0.32
C THR A 57 -4.49 23.37 1.27
N LYS A 58 -3.16 23.52 1.37
CA LYS A 58 -2.47 24.46 2.28
C LYS A 58 -2.97 24.39 3.73
N THR A 59 -3.33 23.20 4.19
CA THR A 59 -3.91 22.94 5.53
C THR A 59 -3.08 21.91 6.27
N ALA A 60 -1.77 22.11 6.26
CA ALA A 60 -0.81 21.26 6.96
C ALA A 60 -1.04 21.31 8.48
N ARG A 61 -1.04 20.15 9.12
CA ARG A 61 -1.21 20.00 10.56
C ARG A 61 -0.01 19.30 11.17
N VAL A 62 0.04 19.24 12.50
CA VAL A 62 1.08 18.51 13.24
C VAL A 62 1.29 17.09 12.70
N GLN A 63 0.21 16.39 12.34
CA GLN A 63 0.27 15.04 11.75
C GLN A 63 1.05 15.00 10.42
N ASP A 64 0.95 16.05 9.61
CA ASP A 64 1.65 16.17 8.32
C ASP A 64 3.14 16.48 8.47
N TYR A 65 3.55 17.03 9.62
CA TYR A 65 4.97 17.19 9.94
C TYR A 65 5.55 15.89 10.53
N LEU A 66 4.77 15.18 11.36
CA LEU A 66 5.21 13.95 12.04
C LEU A 66 5.36 12.74 11.10
N ILE A 67 4.75 12.76 9.90
CA ILE A 67 4.95 11.70 8.91
C ILE A 67 6.36 11.70 8.32
N LEU A 68 7.03 12.85 8.22
CA LEU A 68 8.39 12.96 7.70
C LEU A 68 9.42 12.18 8.55
N PRO A 69 9.56 12.44 9.88
CA PRO A 69 10.47 11.66 10.70
C PRO A 69 10.05 10.18 10.76
N THR A 70 8.74 9.88 10.77
CA THR A 70 8.25 8.49 10.73
C THR A 70 8.71 7.78 9.45
N PHE A 71 8.65 8.45 8.30
CA PHE A 71 9.12 7.92 7.03
C PHE A 71 10.65 7.74 7.01
N CYS A 72 11.42 8.68 7.57
CA CYS A 72 12.87 8.51 7.72
C CYS A 72 13.24 7.28 8.56
N ILE A 73 12.51 7.04 9.65
CA ILE A 73 12.68 5.84 10.51
C ILE A 73 12.30 4.57 9.73
N PHE A 74 11.25 4.60 8.91
CA PHE A 74 10.89 3.50 8.01
C PHE A 74 11.99 3.18 6.98
N ILE A 75 12.60 4.21 6.39
CA ILE A 75 13.76 4.02 5.50
C ILE A 75 14.95 3.44 6.26
N ALA A 76 15.21 3.89 7.49
CA ALA A 76 16.26 3.31 8.34
C ALA A 76 16.01 1.81 8.59
N HIS A 77 14.79 1.42 8.94
CA HIS A 77 14.41 0.00 9.05
C HIS A 77 14.75 -0.79 7.78
N CYS A 78 14.35 -0.27 6.61
CA CYS A 78 14.62 -0.91 5.33
C CYS A 78 16.12 -1.06 5.05
N VAL A 79 16.91 -0.03 5.36
CA VAL A 79 18.38 -0.05 5.16
C VAL A 79 19.03 -1.12 6.04
N TYR A 80 18.67 -1.21 7.32
CA TYR A 80 19.25 -2.21 8.22
C TYR A 80 18.89 -3.64 7.83
N TRP A 81 17.65 -3.89 7.39
CA TRP A 81 17.28 -5.20 6.86
C TRP A 81 17.98 -5.54 5.55
N LEU A 82 18.09 -4.58 4.63
CA LEU A 82 18.79 -4.82 3.36
C LEU A 82 20.29 -5.05 3.56
N ARG A 83 20.91 -4.47 4.60
CA ARG A 83 22.30 -4.75 4.98
C ARG A 83 22.54 -6.21 5.40
N MET A 84 21.52 -6.92 5.86
CA MET A 84 21.62 -8.35 6.21
C MET A 84 21.82 -9.24 4.98
N ASN A 85 21.49 -8.76 3.78
CA ASN A 85 21.84 -9.47 2.55
C ASN A 85 23.37 -9.55 2.32
N GLY A 86 24.13 -8.63 2.92
CA GLY A 86 25.60 -8.60 2.83
C GLY A 86 26.31 -9.45 3.89
N THR A 87 25.59 -10.15 4.77
CA THR A 87 26.14 -11.14 5.71
C THR A 87 25.89 -12.55 5.15
N THR A 88 25.44 -13.51 5.96
CA THR A 88 25.04 -14.86 5.51
C THR A 88 23.82 -14.86 4.57
N GLY A 89 23.05 -13.76 4.57
CA GLY A 89 21.81 -13.63 3.82
C GLY A 89 20.56 -13.86 4.67
N ASN A 90 19.42 -13.47 4.11
CA ASN A 90 18.10 -13.61 4.71
C ASN A 90 17.44 -14.93 4.30
N LEU A 91 16.50 -15.40 5.13
CA LEU A 91 15.76 -16.66 4.93
C LEU A 91 16.70 -17.87 4.79
N VAL A 92 17.82 -17.83 5.52
CA VAL A 92 18.77 -18.93 5.64
C VAL A 92 18.47 -19.66 6.93
N HIS A 93 18.47 -20.99 6.89
CA HIS A 93 18.29 -21.83 8.07
C HIS A 93 19.50 -21.76 9.01
N THR A 94 19.25 -21.84 10.32
CA THR A 94 20.24 -21.62 11.38
C THR A 94 21.42 -22.58 11.31
N TRP A 95 21.20 -23.83 10.87
CA TRP A 95 22.28 -24.82 10.67
C TRP A 95 23.26 -24.45 9.54
N ASN A 96 22.88 -23.55 8.64
CA ASN A 96 23.74 -23.07 7.56
C ASN A 96 24.50 -21.78 7.91
N PHE A 97 24.44 -21.31 9.15
CA PHE A 97 25.21 -20.15 9.61
C PHE A 97 26.51 -20.56 10.28
N ARG A 98 27.57 -19.79 10.00
CA ARG A 98 28.78 -19.76 10.83
C ARG A 98 28.54 -18.92 12.08
N ILE A 99 29.09 -19.34 13.22
CA ILE A 99 28.97 -18.59 14.49
C ILE A 99 29.48 -17.15 14.35
N GLY A 100 30.61 -16.94 13.67
CA GLY A 100 31.16 -15.60 13.44
C GLY A 100 30.28 -14.69 12.58
N ALA A 101 29.43 -15.27 11.72
CA ALA A 101 28.54 -14.52 10.84
C ALA A 101 27.19 -14.16 11.50
N MET A 102 26.88 -14.75 12.66
CA MET A 102 25.66 -14.46 13.43
C MET A 102 25.68 -13.05 14.04
N ALA A 103 26.81 -12.63 14.59
CA ALA A 103 26.92 -11.31 15.24
C ALA A 103 26.53 -10.13 14.32
N PRO A 104 27.07 -9.99 13.09
CA PRO A 104 26.65 -8.92 12.20
C PRO A 104 25.20 -9.07 11.70
N PHE A 105 24.70 -10.30 11.55
CA PHE A 105 23.31 -10.56 11.17
C PHE A 105 22.34 -10.07 12.26
N TYR A 106 22.49 -10.56 13.50
CA TYR A 106 21.63 -10.18 14.61
C TYR A 106 21.79 -8.71 14.99
N LYS A 107 22.98 -8.12 14.87
CA LYS A 107 23.17 -6.69 15.09
C LYS A 107 22.29 -5.85 14.16
N ASN A 108 22.27 -6.16 12.87
CA ASN A 108 21.40 -5.46 11.91
C ASN A 108 19.92 -5.72 12.20
N GLY A 109 19.57 -6.97 12.55
CA GLY A 109 18.22 -7.37 12.94
C GLY A 109 17.70 -6.60 14.17
N PHE A 110 18.54 -6.42 15.18
CA PHE A 110 18.24 -5.65 16.38
C PHE A 110 17.82 -4.22 16.04
N TYR A 111 18.66 -3.49 15.31
CA TYR A 111 18.35 -2.12 14.89
C TYR A 111 17.11 -2.09 13.99
N GLY A 112 16.95 -3.07 13.09
CA GLY A 112 15.74 -3.24 12.28
C GLY A 112 14.47 -3.32 13.14
N LEU A 113 14.46 -4.14 14.19
CA LEU A 113 13.33 -4.28 15.11
C LEU A 113 13.06 -3.00 15.92
N GLN A 114 14.11 -2.29 16.33
CA GLN A 114 13.98 -1.02 17.03
C GLN A 114 13.34 0.05 16.14
N PHE A 115 13.78 0.16 14.88
CA PHE A 115 13.16 1.08 13.92
C PHE A 115 11.72 0.69 13.58
N TYR A 116 11.40 -0.61 13.44
CA TYR A 116 10.03 -1.07 13.27
C TYR A 116 9.14 -0.61 14.43
N SER A 117 9.59 -0.83 15.66
CA SER A 117 8.87 -0.43 16.87
C SER A 117 8.66 1.08 16.93
N ALA A 118 9.66 1.87 16.54
CA ALA A 118 9.55 3.33 16.47
C ALA A 118 8.57 3.81 15.40
N VAL A 119 8.52 3.16 14.22
CA VAL A 119 7.50 3.46 13.19
C VAL A 119 6.11 3.15 13.72
N MET A 120 5.89 1.98 14.31
CA MET A 120 4.58 1.57 14.84
C MET A 120 4.10 2.43 16.02
N LEU A 121 5.05 2.88 16.86
CA LEU A 121 4.79 3.84 17.92
C LEU A 121 4.20 5.15 17.36
N ALA A 122 4.72 5.63 16.23
CA ALA A 122 4.32 6.90 15.64
C ALA A 122 3.11 6.80 14.68
N ILE A 123 3.10 5.83 13.76
CA ILE A 123 2.13 5.81 12.65
C ILE A 123 0.69 5.50 13.10
N LYS A 124 0.50 4.61 14.08
CA LYS A 124 -0.84 4.22 14.55
C LYS A 124 -1.59 5.37 15.25
N PRO A 125 -0.96 6.13 16.17
CA PRO A 125 -1.55 7.37 16.68
C PRO A 125 -1.84 8.39 15.58
N LEU A 126 -0.96 8.53 14.57
CA LEU A 126 -1.22 9.43 13.44
C LEU A 126 -2.48 9.03 12.67
N ILE A 127 -2.70 7.74 12.40
CA ILE A 127 -3.93 7.22 11.79
C ILE A 127 -5.16 7.58 12.64
N LEU A 128 -5.10 7.30 13.94
CA LEU A 128 -6.21 7.57 14.87
C LEU A 128 -6.54 9.07 14.95
N LEU A 129 -5.52 9.94 14.94
CA LEU A 129 -5.71 11.38 14.94
C LEU A 129 -6.30 11.90 13.61
N GLU A 130 -5.95 11.30 12.46
CA GLU A 130 -6.59 11.62 11.18
C GLU A 130 -8.06 11.18 11.20
N TRP A 131 -8.38 10.08 11.86
CA TRP A 131 -9.77 9.61 11.97
C TRP A 131 -10.63 10.45 12.88
N ILE A 132 -10.09 10.89 14.02
CA ILE A 132 -10.74 11.90 14.86
C ILE A 132 -11.02 13.15 14.03
N HIS A 133 -10.12 13.53 13.13
CA HIS A 133 -10.36 14.69 12.29
C HIS A 133 -11.49 14.48 11.28
N ILE A 134 -11.50 13.34 10.58
CA ILE A 134 -12.49 13.06 9.53
C ILE A 134 -13.88 12.77 10.12
N PHE A 135 -13.92 12.00 11.21
CA PHE A 135 -15.13 11.42 11.78
C PHE A 135 -15.44 11.91 13.20
N GLY A 136 -14.71 12.89 13.73
CA GLY A 136 -14.91 13.39 15.10
C GLY A 136 -16.31 13.97 15.36
N SER A 137 -17.01 14.39 14.30
CA SER A 137 -18.42 14.80 14.38
C SER A 137 -19.39 13.65 14.65
N ALA A 138 -18.96 12.38 14.51
CA ALA A 138 -19.78 11.20 14.79
C ALA A 138 -20.07 11.00 16.29
N GLY A 139 -19.37 11.71 17.17
CA GLY A 139 -19.71 11.80 18.59
C GLY A 139 -18.51 11.62 19.53
N ARG A 140 -18.66 12.15 20.75
CA ARG A 140 -17.59 12.17 21.77
C ARG A 140 -17.04 10.79 22.14
N ARG A 141 -17.88 9.74 22.07
CA ARG A 141 -17.47 8.34 22.35
C ARG A 141 -16.40 7.85 21.37
N PHE A 142 -16.57 8.14 20.08
CA PHE A 142 -15.62 7.74 19.04
C PHE A 142 -14.23 8.35 19.28
N THR A 143 -14.21 9.66 19.57
CA THR A 143 -12.97 10.39 19.84
C THR A 143 -12.23 9.85 21.07
N TRP A 144 -12.96 9.52 22.15
CA TRP A 144 -12.36 8.92 23.35
C TRP A 144 -11.76 7.54 23.06
N ILE A 145 -12.45 6.68 22.29
CA ILE A 145 -11.90 5.36 21.92
C ILE A 145 -10.59 5.53 21.14
N CYS A 146 -10.53 6.48 20.22
CA CYS A 146 -9.31 6.75 19.46
C CYS A 146 -8.15 7.21 20.35
N TYR A 147 -8.41 8.08 21.35
CA TYR A 147 -7.36 8.48 22.30
C TYR A 147 -6.90 7.32 23.19
N ILE A 148 -7.82 6.47 23.65
CA ILE A 148 -7.50 5.30 24.48
C ILE A 148 -6.61 4.33 23.68
N LEU A 149 -7.01 3.97 22.46
CA LEU A 149 -6.23 3.08 21.59
C LEU A 149 -4.86 3.67 21.25
N GLY A 150 -4.80 4.98 20.96
CA GLY A 150 -3.53 5.67 20.69
C GLY A 150 -2.60 5.62 21.90
N THR A 151 -3.14 5.83 23.10
CA THR A 151 -2.38 5.77 24.36
C THR A 151 -1.87 4.36 24.63
N ILE A 152 -2.72 3.34 24.48
CA ILE A 152 -2.33 1.93 24.64
C ILE A 152 -1.19 1.58 23.66
N ASN A 153 -1.30 2.00 22.39
CA ASN A 153 -0.27 1.75 21.39
C ASN A 153 1.06 2.39 21.77
N VAL A 154 1.05 3.69 22.10
CA VAL A 154 2.26 4.43 22.48
C VAL A 154 2.94 3.79 23.68
N LEU A 155 2.17 3.48 24.74
CA LEU A 155 2.70 2.82 25.94
C LEU A 155 3.30 1.45 25.61
N THR A 156 2.61 0.63 24.81
CA THR A 156 3.06 -0.71 24.44
C THR A 156 4.41 -0.67 23.74
N TYR A 157 4.54 0.17 22.70
CA TYR A 157 5.79 0.26 21.94
C TYR A 157 6.90 1.00 22.70
N PHE A 158 6.56 1.99 23.52
CA PHE A 158 7.54 2.67 24.38
C PHE A 158 8.17 1.71 25.39
N ILE A 159 7.34 0.88 26.04
CA ILE A 159 7.81 -0.17 26.95
C ILE A 159 8.65 -1.19 26.17
N ALA A 160 8.18 -1.66 25.01
CA ALA A 160 8.90 -2.64 24.20
C ALA A 160 10.31 -2.17 23.82
N ILE A 161 10.43 -0.94 23.31
CA ILE A 161 11.73 -0.33 22.94
C ILE A 161 12.64 -0.24 24.16
N THR A 162 12.12 0.23 25.30
CA THR A 162 12.91 0.42 26.52
C THR A 162 13.41 -0.90 27.08
N VAL A 163 12.54 -1.91 27.16
CA VAL A 163 12.88 -3.24 27.67
C VAL A 163 13.89 -3.92 26.75
N ASP A 164 13.66 -3.93 25.45
CA ASP A 164 14.58 -4.59 24.51
C ASP A 164 15.94 -3.88 24.43
N SER A 165 15.96 -2.54 24.48
CA SER A 165 17.20 -1.75 24.53
C SER A 165 18.02 -1.97 25.80
N SER A 166 17.38 -2.39 26.90
CA SER A 166 18.01 -2.63 28.20
C SER A 166 18.08 -4.11 28.56
N ALA A 167 17.75 -5.01 27.63
CA ALA A 167 17.62 -6.43 27.89
C ALA A 167 18.94 -7.09 28.29
N CYS A 168 20.06 -6.66 27.68
CA CYS A 168 21.40 -7.22 27.91
C CYS A 168 22.39 -6.18 28.42
N LYS A 169 23.28 -6.61 29.32
CA LYS A 169 24.43 -5.83 29.81
C LYS A 169 25.72 -6.67 29.69
N PRO A 170 26.71 -6.28 28.87
CA PRO A 170 26.69 -5.15 27.93
C PRO A 170 25.72 -5.42 26.76
N ARG A 171 25.28 -4.36 26.06
CA ARG A 171 24.23 -4.46 25.02
C ARG A 171 24.67 -5.34 23.85
N GLU A 172 25.97 -5.37 23.58
CA GLU A 172 26.60 -6.15 22.53
C GLU A 172 26.35 -7.66 22.71
N ALA A 173 26.12 -8.11 23.95
CA ALA A 173 25.76 -9.51 24.26
C ALA A 173 24.38 -9.92 23.70
N TRP A 174 23.57 -8.99 23.21
CA TRP A 174 22.31 -9.30 22.54
C TRP A 174 22.54 -9.99 21.19
N TRP A 175 23.54 -9.56 20.42
CA TRP A 175 23.84 -10.11 19.09
C TRP A 175 25.13 -10.93 19.04
N ASP A 176 26.07 -10.71 19.96
CA ASP A 176 27.35 -11.39 19.98
C ASP A 176 27.46 -12.33 21.19
N ILE A 177 27.33 -13.63 20.92
CA ILE A 177 27.41 -14.68 21.95
C ILE A 177 28.82 -14.86 22.53
N THR A 178 29.85 -14.29 21.90
CA THR A 178 31.23 -14.39 22.39
C THR A 178 31.50 -13.43 23.56
N ILE A 179 30.64 -12.43 23.71
CA ILE A 179 30.74 -11.43 24.78
C ILE A 179 29.99 -11.95 26.00
N GLN A 180 30.70 -12.05 27.13
CA GLN A 180 30.07 -12.38 28.40
C GLN A 180 29.17 -11.21 28.85
N GLY A 181 27.87 -11.50 28.98
CA GLY A 181 26.88 -10.54 29.43
C GLY A 181 25.73 -11.22 30.16
N HIS A 182 24.96 -10.41 30.88
CA HIS A 182 23.73 -10.86 31.52
C HIS A 182 22.52 -10.29 30.77
N CYS A 183 21.63 -11.17 30.29
CA CYS A 183 20.43 -10.82 29.56
C CYS A 183 19.17 -11.26 30.34
N ILE A 184 18.15 -10.40 30.38
CA ILE A 184 16.83 -10.75 30.91
C ILE A 184 16.08 -11.64 29.93
N ASN A 185 15.20 -12.51 30.45
CA ASN A 185 14.37 -13.36 29.60
C ASN A 185 13.25 -12.54 28.92
N THR A 186 13.41 -12.24 27.63
CA THR A 186 12.45 -11.50 26.81
C THR A 186 11.58 -12.38 25.92
N ARG A 187 11.58 -13.71 26.10
CA ARG A 187 10.86 -14.66 25.23
C ARG A 187 9.39 -14.31 25.01
N ASN A 188 8.70 -13.83 26.05
CA ASN A 188 7.28 -13.51 25.97
C ASN A 188 6.98 -12.08 25.46
N LEU A 189 7.99 -11.22 25.33
CA LEU A 189 7.81 -9.82 24.97
C LEU A 189 7.29 -9.65 23.52
N PRO A 190 7.84 -10.33 22.49
CA PRO A 190 7.32 -10.26 21.12
C PRO A 190 5.88 -10.79 20.99
N ILE A 191 5.51 -11.80 21.79
CA ILE A 191 4.17 -12.39 21.79
C ILE A 191 3.17 -11.39 22.38
N ALA A 192 3.49 -10.81 23.54
CA ALA A 192 2.63 -9.83 24.20
C ALA A 192 2.43 -8.56 23.34
N THR A 193 3.52 -7.99 22.83
CA THR A 193 3.49 -6.81 21.96
C THR A 193 2.80 -7.13 20.63
N GLY A 194 3.03 -8.31 20.06
CA GLY A 194 2.35 -8.79 18.84
C GLY A 194 0.84 -8.92 19.01
N THR A 195 0.39 -9.45 20.15
CA THR A 195 -1.04 -9.61 20.45
C THR A 195 -1.73 -8.25 20.57
N ILE A 196 -1.15 -7.33 21.36
CA ILE A 196 -1.72 -5.98 21.53
C ILE A 196 -1.75 -5.25 20.19
N ASN A 197 -0.67 -5.37 19.40
CA ASN A 197 -0.59 -4.75 18.09
C ASN A 197 -1.70 -5.23 17.13
N ALA A 198 -1.92 -6.54 17.05
CA ALA A 198 -2.97 -7.12 16.21
C ALA A 198 -4.37 -6.68 16.67
N VAL A 199 -4.60 -6.63 17.99
CA VAL A 199 -5.86 -6.12 18.56
C VAL A 199 -6.08 -4.66 18.16
N VAL A 200 -5.06 -3.81 18.32
CA VAL A 200 -5.13 -2.40 17.93
C VAL A 200 -5.41 -2.24 16.43
N ASP A 201 -4.81 -3.07 15.56
CA ASP A 201 -5.09 -3.03 14.12
C ASP A 201 -6.53 -3.38 13.77
N VAL A 202 -7.10 -4.40 14.41
CA VAL A 202 -8.51 -4.77 14.22
C VAL A 202 -9.42 -3.64 14.67
N PHE A 203 -9.16 -3.05 15.85
CA PHE A 203 -9.96 -1.94 16.35
C PHE A 203 -9.86 -0.70 15.47
N ILE A 204 -8.66 -0.39 14.99
CA ILE A 204 -8.45 0.63 13.98
C ILE A 204 -9.36 0.27 12.81
N LEU A 205 -9.15 -0.83 12.10
CA LEU A 205 -9.92 -1.17 10.90
C LEU A 205 -11.46 -1.13 11.06
N LEU A 206 -12.00 -1.54 12.22
CA LEU A 206 -13.45 -1.58 12.47
C LEU A 206 -14.07 -0.21 12.80
N LEU A 207 -13.32 0.70 13.43
CA LEU A 207 -13.84 1.98 13.91
C LEU A 207 -14.53 2.84 12.84
N PRO A 208 -13.92 3.14 11.68
CA PRO A 208 -14.54 3.98 10.67
C PRO A 208 -15.66 3.23 9.93
N GLN A 209 -15.63 1.89 9.91
CA GLN A 209 -16.57 1.07 9.14
C GLN A 209 -18.01 1.26 9.63
N GLY A 210 -18.22 1.32 10.95
CA GLY A 210 -19.54 1.57 11.53
C GLY A 210 -20.12 2.94 11.13
N ILE A 211 -19.26 3.94 10.90
CA ILE A 211 -19.67 5.29 10.48
C ILE A 211 -19.93 5.31 8.97
N ILE A 212 -19.05 4.68 8.19
CA ILE A 212 -19.15 4.57 6.73
C ILE A 212 -20.47 3.91 6.32
N TRP A 213 -20.91 2.87 7.03
CA TRP A 213 -22.16 2.15 6.71
C TRP A 213 -23.41 3.00 6.87
N ARG A 214 -23.35 4.03 7.72
CA ARG A 214 -24.47 4.96 7.93
C ARG A 214 -24.45 6.15 6.97
N LEU A 215 -23.36 6.34 6.22
CA LEU A 215 -23.14 7.54 5.41
C LEU A 215 -23.36 7.23 3.92
N HIS A 216 -24.38 7.85 3.32
CA HIS A 216 -24.71 7.72 1.90
C HIS A 216 -23.63 8.39 1.03
N MET A 217 -22.66 7.62 0.56
CA MET A 217 -21.56 8.10 -0.29
C MET A 217 -21.74 7.75 -1.78
N SER A 218 -21.20 8.61 -2.65
CA SER A 218 -21.10 8.33 -4.10
C SER A 218 -20.17 7.15 -4.38
N ARG A 219 -20.39 6.44 -5.51
CA ARG A 219 -19.64 5.22 -5.89
C ARG A 219 -18.11 5.41 -5.87
N ASP A 220 -17.64 6.57 -6.33
CA ASP A 220 -16.20 6.89 -6.32
C ASP A 220 -15.58 6.94 -4.92
N LYS A 221 -16.30 7.50 -3.94
CA LYS A 221 -15.84 7.52 -2.55
C LYS A 221 -15.87 6.13 -1.93
N LYS A 222 -16.89 5.34 -2.28
CA LYS A 222 -17.03 3.95 -1.83
C LYS A 222 -15.85 3.08 -2.26
N ILE A 223 -15.34 3.27 -3.49
CA ILE A 223 -14.15 2.56 -3.99
C ILE A 223 -12.90 2.96 -3.20
N GLY A 224 -12.66 4.25 -2.98
CA GLY A 224 -11.49 4.71 -2.21
C GLY A 224 -11.48 4.17 -0.79
N VAL A 225 -12.64 4.17 -0.13
CA VAL A 225 -12.80 3.59 1.22
C VAL A 225 -12.57 2.07 1.21
N ALA A 226 -13.08 1.35 0.21
CA ALA A 226 -12.86 -0.08 0.08
C ALA A 226 -11.37 -0.44 -0.12
N LEU A 227 -10.62 0.38 -0.85
CA LEU A 227 -9.17 0.19 -1.02
C LEU A 227 -8.41 0.39 0.31
N VAL A 228 -8.73 1.45 1.06
CA VAL A 228 -8.12 1.68 2.39
C VAL A 228 -8.44 0.53 3.33
N PHE A 229 -9.67 0.03 3.30
CA PHE A 229 -10.09 -1.13 4.07
C PHE A 229 -9.31 -2.40 3.68
N ALA A 230 -9.13 -2.65 2.38
CA ALA A 230 -8.36 -3.80 1.89
C ALA A 230 -6.89 -3.73 2.34
N VAL A 231 -6.26 -2.56 2.28
CA VAL A 231 -4.90 -2.35 2.78
C VAL A 231 -4.83 -2.54 4.29
N GLY A 232 -5.82 -2.05 5.04
CA GLY A 232 -5.93 -2.31 6.47
C GLY A 232 -6.05 -3.80 6.80
N LEU A 233 -6.85 -4.55 6.03
CA LEU A 233 -7.02 -5.99 6.24
C LEU A 233 -5.72 -6.75 5.96
N LEU A 234 -4.97 -6.33 4.94
CA LEU A 234 -3.64 -6.84 4.66
C LEU A 234 -2.66 -6.55 5.80
N SER A 235 -2.74 -5.36 6.41
CA SER A 235 -1.96 -5.03 7.63
C SER A 235 -2.29 -5.95 8.79
N CYS A 236 -3.59 -6.19 9.07
CA CYS A 236 -4.02 -7.12 10.12
C CYS A 236 -3.52 -8.54 9.85
N GLY A 237 -3.61 -9.01 8.60
CA GLY A 237 -3.12 -10.33 8.20
C GLY A 237 -1.61 -10.46 8.40
N ALA A 238 -0.84 -9.44 8.04
CA ALA A 238 0.61 -9.41 8.26
C ALA A 238 0.95 -9.43 9.75
N ALA A 239 0.24 -8.66 10.58
CA ALA A 239 0.43 -8.64 12.03
C ALA A 239 0.12 -10.00 12.67
N LEU A 240 -0.95 -10.68 12.25
CA LEU A 240 -1.31 -12.01 12.73
C LEU A 240 -0.31 -13.07 12.29
N ALA A 241 0.15 -13.02 11.04
CA ALA A 241 1.20 -13.91 10.55
C ALA A 241 2.49 -13.73 11.36
N ARG A 242 2.92 -12.49 11.59
CA ARG A 242 4.07 -12.18 12.45
C ARG A 242 3.89 -12.70 13.89
N MET A 243 2.69 -12.55 14.45
CA MET A 243 2.38 -13.09 15.79
C MET A 243 2.50 -14.61 15.84
N SER A 244 1.97 -15.31 14.83
CA SER A 244 2.08 -16.76 14.73
C SER A 244 3.54 -17.23 14.58
N LEU A 245 4.33 -16.49 13.80
CA LEU A 245 5.77 -16.74 13.68
C LEU A 245 6.51 -16.47 14.98
N GLY A 246 6.10 -15.48 15.78
CA GLY A 246 6.66 -15.24 17.11
C GLY A 246 6.43 -16.40 18.09
N TYR A 247 5.30 -17.10 17.95
CA TYR A 247 5.03 -18.32 18.72
C TYR A 247 5.91 -19.49 18.25
N ILE A 248 6.01 -19.70 16.93
CA ILE A 248 6.87 -20.75 16.34
C ILE A 248 8.34 -20.49 16.69
N TYR A 249 8.81 -19.25 16.52
CA TYR A 249 10.15 -18.78 16.90
C TYR A 249 10.51 -19.11 18.35
N SER A 250 9.52 -19.08 19.25
CA SER A 250 9.76 -19.33 20.67
C SER A 250 10.00 -20.81 20.99
N ASP A 251 9.60 -21.71 20.09
CA ASP A 251 9.64 -23.17 20.25
C ASP A 251 10.57 -23.86 19.24
N SER A 252 10.91 -23.18 18.14
CA SER A 252 11.75 -23.71 17.07
C SER A 252 13.22 -23.46 17.31
N GLU A 253 14.02 -24.47 16.97
CA GLU A 253 15.48 -24.40 16.90
C GLU A 253 15.99 -23.52 15.74
N ASP A 254 15.19 -23.36 14.67
CA ASP A 254 15.57 -22.58 13.49
C ASP A 254 15.23 -21.08 13.59
N VAL A 255 15.93 -20.40 14.48
CA VAL A 255 15.67 -19.01 14.83
C VAL A 255 15.91 -18.03 13.66
N ALA A 256 16.99 -18.20 12.88
CA ALA A 256 17.40 -17.23 11.86
C ALA A 256 16.42 -17.14 10.67
N TYR A 257 15.85 -18.28 10.27
CA TYR A 257 14.89 -18.34 9.16
C TYR A 257 13.58 -17.62 9.51
N PHE A 258 12.97 -17.99 10.64
CA PHE A 258 11.72 -17.38 11.10
C PHE A 258 11.89 -15.90 11.46
N PHE A 259 13.06 -15.51 11.97
CA PHE A 259 13.39 -14.10 12.22
C PHE A 259 13.37 -13.28 10.92
N SER A 260 13.99 -13.79 9.85
CA SER A 260 13.96 -13.15 8.52
C SER A 260 12.54 -13.06 7.97
N GLN A 261 11.76 -14.13 8.12
CA GLN A 261 10.36 -14.17 7.68
C GLN A 261 9.48 -13.16 8.43
N ALA A 262 9.67 -13.01 9.75
CA ALA A 262 8.99 -11.99 10.54
C ALA A 262 9.32 -10.56 10.03
N GLY A 263 10.56 -10.32 9.62
CA GLY A 263 10.99 -9.06 9.01
C GLY A 263 10.23 -8.69 7.73
N LEU A 264 9.84 -9.67 6.91
CA LEU A 264 9.01 -9.44 5.72
C LEU A 264 7.61 -8.96 6.08
N PHE A 265 7.00 -9.56 7.11
CA PHE A 265 5.69 -9.12 7.57
C PHE A 265 5.74 -7.72 8.20
N CYS A 266 6.81 -7.39 8.93
CA CYS A 266 7.03 -6.05 9.48
C CYS A 266 7.01 -4.95 8.40
N VAL A 267 7.76 -5.12 7.31
CA VAL A 267 7.83 -4.10 6.25
C VAL A 267 6.50 -3.92 5.54
N VAL A 268 5.77 -5.02 5.31
CA VAL A 268 4.42 -4.99 4.72
C VAL A 268 3.44 -4.26 5.63
N GLU A 269 3.47 -4.56 6.93
CA GLU A 269 2.62 -3.93 7.95
C GLU A 269 2.87 -2.42 8.04
N MET A 270 4.14 -1.99 8.13
CA MET A 270 4.49 -0.56 8.16
C MET A 270 4.06 0.16 6.87
N THR A 271 4.27 -0.47 5.71
CA THR A 271 3.87 0.10 4.42
C THR A 271 2.35 0.28 4.37
N ALA A 272 1.60 -0.73 4.78
CA ALA A 272 0.15 -0.67 4.84
C ALA A 272 -0.34 0.45 5.78
N ALA A 273 0.27 0.60 6.96
CA ALA A 273 -0.06 1.67 7.91
C ALA A 273 0.21 3.06 7.31
N ILE A 274 1.34 3.27 6.63
CA ILE A 274 1.67 4.53 5.94
C ILE A 274 0.65 4.84 4.84
N ILE A 275 0.23 3.84 4.07
CA ILE A 275 -0.78 3.98 3.02
C ILE A 275 -2.14 4.34 3.64
N VAL A 276 -2.58 3.64 4.69
CA VAL A 276 -3.84 3.91 5.39
C VAL A 276 -3.86 5.33 5.97
N PHE A 277 -2.73 5.80 6.51
CA PHE A 277 -2.60 7.18 6.97
C PHE A 277 -2.67 8.20 5.84
N SER A 278 -2.04 7.90 4.69
CA SER A 278 -1.91 8.87 3.59
C SER A 278 -3.13 8.92 2.67
N ALA A 279 -3.82 7.80 2.48
CA ALA A 279 -4.90 7.66 1.50
C ALA A 279 -6.07 8.66 1.66
N PRO A 280 -6.59 8.96 2.87
CA PRO A 280 -7.71 9.89 3.04
C PRO A 280 -7.39 11.32 2.60
N THR A 281 -6.11 11.68 2.54
CA THR A 281 -5.66 13.05 2.25
C THR A 281 -5.48 13.34 0.77
N ILE A 282 -5.51 12.31 -0.09
CA ILE A 282 -5.31 12.46 -1.53
C ILE A 282 -6.58 13.09 -2.15
N PRO A 283 -6.50 14.31 -2.71
CA PRO A 283 -7.68 15.04 -3.16
C PRO A 283 -8.29 14.44 -4.43
N LYS A 284 -9.62 14.56 -4.57
CA LYS A 284 -10.42 14.02 -5.69
C LYS A 284 -9.89 14.29 -7.11
N PRO A 285 -9.36 15.47 -7.48
CA PRO A 285 -8.81 15.70 -8.82
C PRO A 285 -7.52 14.89 -9.10
N LEU A 286 -6.72 14.53 -8.09
CA LEU A 286 -5.62 13.56 -8.23
C LEU A 286 -6.14 12.11 -8.35
N GLY A 287 -7.36 11.83 -7.87
CA GLY A 287 -8.07 10.59 -8.16
C GLY A 287 -8.36 10.40 -9.65
N ASN A 288 -8.54 11.48 -10.42
CA ASN A 288 -8.65 11.40 -11.89
C ASN A 288 -7.29 11.07 -12.53
N PHE A 289 -6.18 11.62 -12.02
CA PHE A 289 -4.83 11.21 -12.41
C PHE A 289 -4.52 9.75 -12.03
N ALA A 290 -4.96 9.28 -10.86
CA ALA A 290 -4.85 7.88 -10.46
C ALA A 290 -5.74 6.95 -11.31
N LYS A 291 -6.95 7.38 -11.69
CA LYS A 291 -7.80 6.69 -12.70
C LYS A 291 -7.14 6.68 -14.09
N GLN A 292 -6.41 7.73 -14.45
CA GLN A 292 -5.66 7.82 -15.70
C GLN A 292 -4.38 6.96 -15.67
N ALA A 293 -3.71 6.86 -14.53
CA ALA A 293 -2.56 5.98 -14.31
C ALA A 293 -2.97 4.51 -14.27
N THR A 294 -4.05 4.16 -13.55
CA THR A 294 -4.60 2.79 -13.49
C THR A 294 -5.20 2.34 -14.83
N SER A 295 -5.81 3.24 -15.62
CA SER A 295 -6.22 2.91 -17.00
C SER A 295 -5.04 2.77 -17.96
N SER A 296 -3.90 3.40 -17.67
CA SER A 296 -2.66 3.23 -18.45
C SER A 296 -1.94 1.93 -18.07
N ILE A 297 -1.89 1.59 -16.79
CA ILE A 297 -1.42 0.28 -16.29
C ILE A 297 -2.34 -0.83 -16.79
N GLY A 298 -3.66 -0.64 -16.78
CA GLY A 298 -4.64 -1.61 -17.31
C GLY A 298 -4.60 -1.75 -18.84
N ARG A 299 -4.03 -0.79 -19.57
CA ARG A 299 -3.70 -0.92 -21.00
C ARG A 299 -2.39 -1.68 -21.20
N LEU A 300 -1.39 -1.43 -20.37
CA LEU A 300 -0.12 -2.17 -20.38
C LEU A 300 -0.31 -3.64 -19.98
N LEU A 301 -1.05 -3.94 -18.91
CA LEU A 301 -1.36 -5.31 -18.48
C LEU A 301 -2.18 -6.08 -19.52
N ARG A 302 -3.11 -5.40 -20.23
CA ARG A 302 -3.81 -6.00 -21.38
C ARG A 302 -2.89 -6.22 -22.58
N SER A 303 -1.87 -5.39 -22.76
CA SER A 303 -0.83 -5.58 -23.77
C SER A 303 0.06 -6.79 -23.45
N PHE A 304 0.24 -7.14 -22.17
CA PHE A 304 0.99 -8.32 -21.74
C PHE A 304 0.16 -9.62 -21.72
N SER A 305 -1.17 -9.54 -21.56
CA SER A 305 -2.05 -10.72 -21.63
C SER A 305 -2.61 -10.99 -23.04
N GLY A 306 -2.25 -10.17 -24.03
CA GLY A 306 -2.66 -10.32 -25.43
C GLY A 306 -1.82 -11.33 -26.20
N GLY A 307 -1.81 -12.60 -25.75
CA GLY A 307 -1.30 -13.70 -26.55
C GLY A 307 -2.12 -13.85 -27.83
N SER A 308 -1.43 -13.78 -28.97
CA SER A 308 -1.94 -13.93 -30.34
C SER A 308 -3.07 -14.95 -30.50
N THR A 309 -4.29 -14.48 -30.78
CA THR A 309 -5.26 -15.23 -31.58
C THR A 309 -5.41 -14.52 -32.92
N TYR A 310 -4.77 -15.06 -33.96
CA TYR A 310 -5.06 -14.71 -35.35
C TYR A 310 -6.54 -15.03 -35.62
N ARG A 311 -7.42 -14.03 -35.57
CA ARG A 311 -8.74 -14.12 -36.19
C ARG A 311 -8.56 -13.82 -37.67
N THR A 312 -8.59 -14.87 -38.48
CA THR A 312 -8.82 -14.78 -39.93
C THR A 312 -10.11 -13.98 -40.18
N GLY A 313 -9.98 -12.95 -41.01
CA GLY A 313 -11.02 -11.96 -41.25
C GLY A 313 -12.28 -12.50 -41.89
N ALA A 314 -13.42 -11.99 -41.42
CA ALA A 314 -14.59 -11.75 -42.25
C ALA A 314 -14.76 -10.23 -42.28
N ALA A 315 -14.60 -9.66 -43.46
CA ALA A 315 -14.70 -8.22 -43.70
C ALA A 315 -16.14 -7.76 -43.48
N ASP A 316 -16.34 -6.77 -42.60
CA ASP A 316 -17.50 -5.89 -42.64
C ASP A 316 -16.99 -4.45 -42.63
N THR A 317 -16.62 -3.98 -43.82
CA THR A 317 -16.13 -2.63 -44.07
C THR A 317 -17.31 -1.66 -44.06
N LYS A 318 -17.66 -1.13 -42.88
CA LYS A 318 -18.40 0.15 -42.81
C LYS A 318 -17.43 1.27 -43.20
N ALA A 319 -17.41 1.59 -44.49
CA ALA A 319 -16.73 2.74 -45.03
C ALA A 319 -17.30 4.03 -44.42
N ASN A 320 -16.45 4.84 -43.78
CA ASN A 320 -16.77 6.20 -43.40
C ASN A 320 -16.99 7.01 -44.69
N ALA A 321 -18.25 7.34 -44.99
CA ALA A 321 -18.60 8.18 -46.11
C ALA A 321 -18.19 9.63 -45.81
N TYR A 322 -17.22 10.14 -46.56
CA TYR A 322 -16.88 11.57 -46.56
C TYR A 322 -18.03 12.36 -47.20
N VAL A 323 -18.50 13.39 -46.50
CA VAL A 323 -19.55 14.30 -46.95
C VAL A 323 -18.89 15.57 -47.45
N HIS A 324 -19.19 15.97 -48.68
CA HIS A 324 -18.82 17.29 -49.19
C HIS A 324 -19.99 18.24 -48.93
N ILE A 325 -19.69 19.44 -48.42
CA ILE A 325 -20.66 20.49 -48.15
C ILE A 325 -20.61 21.45 -49.34
N ASP A 326 -21.74 21.75 -49.96
CA ASP A 326 -21.80 22.73 -51.05
C ASP A 326 -21.69 24.17 -50.52
N GLU A 327 -21.47 25.15 -51.41
CA GLU A 327 -21.33 26.57 -51.04
C GLU A 327 -22.60 27.19 -50.41
N HIS A 328 -23.70 26.43 -50.31
CA HIS A 328 -24.95 26.82 -49.64
C HIS A 328 -25.18 26.07 -48.32
N GLY A 329 -24.19 25.30 -47.84
CA GLY A 329 -24.21 24.67 -46.52
C GLY A 329 -24.94 23.33 -46.43
N ASN A 330 -25.30 22.70 -47.56
CA ASN A 330 -25.99 21.43 -47.56
C ASN A 330 -25.03 20.24 -47.73
N ALA A 331 -25.22 19.22 -46.90
CA ALA A 331 -24.45 17.98 -46.91
C ALA A 331 -24.97 17.02 -47.99
N VAL A 332 -24.19 16.75 -49.04
CA VAL A 332 -24.58 15.80 -50.10
C VAL A 332 -23.63 14.59 -50.12
N PRO A 333 -24.13 13.35 -50.03
CA PRO A 333 -23.30 12.15 -50.14
C PRO A 333 -22.75 11.96 -51.57
N LEU A 334 -21.43 11.76 -51.68
CA LEU A 334 -20.68 11.60 -52.94
C LEU A 334 -21.17 10.44 -53.84
N ALA A 335 -21.99 9.52 -53.32
CA ALA A 335 -22.53 8.39 -54.06
C ALA A 335 -23.53 8.76 -55.18
N LYS A 336 -23.97 10.03 -55.28
CA LYS A 336 -24.95 10.47 -56.28
C LYS A 336 -24.38 11.13 -57.54
N LEU A 337 -23.06 11.30 -57.66
CA LEU A 337 -22.45 11.84 -58.87
C LEU A 337 -21.92 10.72 -59.77
N ARG A 338 -22.84 10.03 -60.47
CA ARG A 338 -22.49 9.24 -61.64
C ARG A 338 -23.57 9.31 -62.72
N SER A 339 -23.19 9.98 -63.81
CA SER A 339 -23.70 9.86 -65.18
C SER A 339 -25.16 10.27 -65.44
N GLY A 340 -25.32 11.44 -66.05
CA GLY A 340 -26.54 11.77 -66.79
C GLY A 340 -26.76 10.83 -67.98
N LYS A 341 -28.04 10.63 -68.32
CA LYS A 341 -28.53 10.40 -69.68
C LYS A 341 -30.03 10.70 -69.76
N SER A 342 -30.34 11.74 -70.54
CA SER A 342 -31.48 11.96 -71.44
C SER A 342 -32.74 11.07 -71.29
N GLY A 343 -33.91 11.72 -71.22
CA GLY A 343 -35.20 11.10 -71.52
C GLY A 343 -36.40 11.89 -70.98
N GLU A 344 -37.19 12.46 -71.89
CA GLU A 344 -38.49 13.12 -71.68
C GLU A 344 -39.45 12.36 -70.77
N SER A 345 -40.27 13.06 -69.96
CA SER A 345 -41.72 13.14 -70.18
C SER A 345 -42.42 14.08 -69.19
N ALA A 346 -43.59 14.53 -69.60
CA ALA A 346 -44.33 15.71 -69.18
C ALA A 346 -45.34 15.50 -68.02
N LYS A 347 -46.00 16.63 -67.68
CA LYS A 347 -47.27 16.81 -66.90
C LYS A 347 -47.09 16.81 -65.37
N SER A 348 -47.80 17.59 -64.55
CA SER A 348 -48.86 18.62 -64.70
C SER A 348 -49.22 19.09 -63.27
N GLY A 349 -49.72 20.31 -63.10
CA GLY A 349 -50.52 20.76 -61.94
C GLY A 349 -49.77 21.64 -60.94
N GLN A 350 -49.88 22.98 -60.93
CA GLN A 350 -50.99 23.79 -60.36
C GLN A 350 -51.44 23.24 -58.99
N THR A 351 -51.46 23.96 -57.86
CA THR A 351 -51.97 25.32 -57.58
C THR A 351 -51.51 25.66 -56.14
N GLY A 352 -50.97 26.85 -55.84
CA GLY A 352 -51.67 27.91 -55.09
C GLY A 352 -51.72 27.69 -53.56
N GLN A 353 -51.72 28.66 -52.66
CA GLN A 353 -51.57 30.11 -52.68
C GLN A 353 -51.80 30.56 -51.22
N LYS A 354 -51.00 31.55 -50.75
CA LYS A 354 -51.28 32.50 -49.64
C LYS A 354 -51.36 31.94 -48.20
N ARG A 355 -51.10 32.71 -47.13
CA ARG A 355 -50.48 34.02 -46.81
C ARG A 355 -50.91 34.26 -45.35
N ALA A 356 -49.95 34.67 -44.50
CA ALA A 356 -49.98 35.59 -43.35
C ALA A 356 -51.23 35.61 -42.40
N GLU A 357 -51.20 36.10 -41.16
CA GLU A 357 -50.42 37.16 -40.55
C GLU A 357 -50.81 37.26 -39.05
N SER A 358 -49.89 37.80 -38.24
CA SER A 358 -50.10 38.75 -37.10
C SER A 358 -50.78 38.29 -35.78
N ILE A 359 -50.11 38.38 -34.60
CA ILE A 359 -50.03 39.51 -33.59
C ILE A 359 -51.30 39.51 -32.68
N GLU A 360 -51.35 39.63 -31.34
CA GLU A 360 -50.72 40.46 -30.27
C GLU A 360 -51.09 39.82 -28.90
N THR A 361 -50.22 39.67 -27.89
CA THR A 361 -49.94 40.55 -26.72
C THR A 361 -51.13 41.02 -25.85
N THR A 362 -51.16 40.60 -24.57
CA THR A 362 -51.36 41.38 -23.30
C THR A 362 -51.66 40.38 -22.16
N ALA A 363 -50.81 40.28 -21.12
CA ALA A 363 -50.81 41.04 -19.86
C ALA A 363 -52.00 40.73 -18.95
N ASP A 364 -51.78 40.07 -17.80
CA ASP A 364 -51.84 40.72 -16.48
C ASP A 364 -51.71 39.77 -15.28
N SER A 365 -51.39 40.43 -14.17
CA SER A 365 -50.89 40.06 -12.85
C SER A 365 -51.90 39.52 -11.80
N VAL A 366 -51.32 39.07 -10.67
CA VAL A 366 -51.88 38.95 -9.30
C VAL A 366 -52.73 37.70 -9.00
N VAL A 367 -52.23 36.79 -8.17
CA VAL A 367 -52.36 36.70 -6.69
C VAL A 367 -51.22 35.84 -6.14
#